data_AF-A0A533V368-F1
#
_entry.id   AF-A0A533V368-F1
#
_cell.length_a   1.000
_cell.length_b   1.000
_cell.length_c   1.000
_cell.angle_alpha   90.00
_cell.angle_beta   90.00
_cell.angle_gamma   90.00
#
_symmetry.space_group_name_H-M   'P 1'
#
loop_
_entity.id
_entity.type
_entity.pdbx_description
1 polymer ?
#
loop_
_entity_poly.entity_id
_entity_poly.type
_entity_poly.pdbx_seq_one_letter_code
_entity_poly.pdbx_strand_id
1 'polypeptide(L)'
;MSRKIDITAEKKVMETIKESGKNPTIIGEECGIIEGKDGYIIMDAIDGTTNVTRSIPFNCCSLAFATEPRLSSVTDAAIIDIANGDLYYASGDKGAFLNGNKISVKKPETIKEDEII
;
A
#
# COMPACT_ATOMS: atom_id res chain seq x y z
N MET A 1 2.80 20.73 7.65
CA MET A 1 3.79 20.43 6.60
C MET A 1 3.52 19.02 6.05
N SER A 2 3.39 18.02 6.93
CA SER A 2 2.84 16.68 6.65
C SER A 2 1.70 16.67 5.64
N ARG A 3 0.55 17.25 6.01
CA ARG A 3 -0.67 17.24 5.19
C ARG A 3 -0.52 17.69 3.73
N LYS A 4 0.42 18.60 3.43
CA LYS A 4 0.65 19.04 2.04
C LYS A 4 1.30 17.95 1.19
N ILE A 5 2.16 17.15 1.82
CA ILE A 5 2.85 16.02 1.18
C ILE A 5 1.82 14.94 0.87
N ASP A 6 0.98 14.58 1.84
CA ASP A 6 -0.07 13.55 1.67
C ASP A 6 -1.02 13.93 0.53
N ILE A 7 -1.56 15.16 0.54
CA ILE A 7 -2.44 15.66 -0.54
C ILE A 7 -1.75 15.60 -1.91
N THR A 8 -0.47 15.93 -1.99
CA THR A 8 0.27 15.93 -3.27
C THR A 8 0.50 14.51 -3.77
N ALA A 9 0.90 13.60 -2.89
CA ALA A 9 1.09 12.20 -3.21
C ALA A 9 -0.23 11.55 -3.65
N GLU A 10 -1.29 11.78 -2.89
CA GLU A 10 -2.62 11.23 -3.16
C GLU A 10 -3.16 11.73 -4.51
N LYS A 11 -3.00 13.02 -4.79
CA LYS A 11 -3.35 13.58 -6.10
C LYS A 11 -2.60 12.88 -7.24
N LYS A 12 -1.32 12.57 -7.06
CA LYS A 12 -0.53 11.88 -8.09
C LYS A 12 -1.02 10.44 -8.32
N VAL A 13 -1.40 9.73 -7.27
CA VAL A 13 -2.02 8.40 -7.37
C VAL A 13 -3.33 8.48 -8.18
N MET A 14 -4.20 9.43 -7.83
CA MET A 14 -5.47 9.64 -8.54
C MET A 14 -5.29 10.01 -10.02
N GLU A 15 -4.33 10.89 -10.34
CA GLU A 15 -3.97 11.23 -11.72
C GLU A 15 -3.53 9.98 -12.50
N THR A 16 -2.69 9.14 -11.90
CA THR A 16 -2.20 7.89 -12.53
C THR A 16 -3.34 6.90 -12.80
N ILE A 17 -4.27 6.74 -11.85
CA ILE A 17 -5.46 5.90 -12.02
C ILE A 17 -6.32 6.44 -13.17
N LYS A 18 -6.55 7.75 -13.21
CA LYS A 18 -7.33 8.39 -14.27
C LYS A 18 -6.69 8.22 -15.65
N GLU A 19 -5.37 8.37 -15.74
CA GLU A 19 -4.59 8.19 -16.97
C GLU A 19 -4.66 6.74 -17.49
N SER A 20 -4.84 5.76 -16.60
CA SER A 20 -5.06 4.35 -16.99
C SER A 20 -6.43 4.08 -17.64
N GLY A 21 -7.33 5.08 -17.67
CA GLY A 21 -8.68 4.96 -18.21
C GLY A 21 -9.65 4.17 -17.33
N LYS A 22 -9.25 3.86 -16.09
CA LYS A 22 -10.06 3.18 -15.08
C LYS A 22 -10.83 4.18 -14.21
N ASN A 23 -11.99 3.78 -13.71
CA ASN A 23 -12.82 4.58 -12.82
C ASN A 23 -13.29 3.76 -11.60
N PRO A 24 -12.37 3.28 -10.74
CA PRO A 24 -12.74 2.61 -9.49
C PRO A 24 -13.29 3.62 -8.48
N THR A 25 -14.04 3.15 -7.49
CA THR A 25 -14.25 3.92 -6.26
C THR A 25 -12.91 4.02 -5.53
N ILE A 26 -12.48 5.23 -5.20
CA ILE A 26 -11.22 5.49 -4.50
C ILE A 26 -11.52 5.77 -3.03
N ILE A 27 -10.79 5.12 -2.13
CA ILE A 27 -10.86 5.29 -0.68
C ILE A 27 -9.46 5.65 -0.20
N GLY A 28 -9.25 6.91 0.16
CA GLY A 28 -7.97 7.45 0.63
C GLY A 28 -8.09 8.18 1.96
N GLU A 29 -6.95 8.41 2.63
CA GLU A 29 -6.89 9.12 3.91
C GLU A 29 -7.33 10.59 3.79
N GLU A 30 -6.87 11.30 2.75
CA GLU A 30 -7.11 12.74 2.61
C GLU A 30 -8.34 13.07 1.76
N CYS A 31 -8.61 12.33 0.68
CA CYS A 31 -9.79 12.53 -0.16
C CYS A 31 -11.08 11.93 0.41
N GLY A 32 -10.97 10.99 1.35
CA GLY A 32 -12.09 10.15 1.77
C GLY A 32 -12.54 9.25 0.61
N ILE A 33 -13.84 9.26 0.29
CA ILE A 33 -14.42 8.39 -0.74
C ILE A 33 -14.75 9.19 -2.00
N ILE A 34 -14.24 8.74 -3.14
CA ILE A 34 -14.59 9.23 -4.48
C ILE A 34 -15.26 8.08 -5.22
N GLU A 35 -16.54 8.26 -5.55
CA GLU A 35 -17.34 7.19 -6.18
C GLU A 35 -16.93 6.91 -7.63
N GLY A 36 -16.85 5.62 -7.94
CA GLY A 36 -16.59 5.07 -9.26
C GLY A 36 -17.49 3.88 -9.56
N LYS A 37 -17.03 3.01 -10.47
CA LYS A 37 -17.79 1.83 -10.93
C LYS A 37 -16.94 0.59 -11.17
N ASP A 38 -15.61 0.74 -11.29
CA ASP A 38 -14.70 -0.34 -11.66
C ASP A 38 -14.02 -0.97 -10.43
N GLY A 39 -14.80 -1.39 -9.43
CA GLY A 39 -14.28 -1.90 -8.15
C GLY A 39 -13.79 -0.79 -7.22
N TYR A 40 -12.89 -1.13 -6.31
CA TYR A 40 -12.43 -0.26 -5.22
C TYR A 40 -10.90 -0.22 -5.18
N ILE A 41 -10.32 0.97 -5.13
CA ILE A 41 -8.92 1.19 -4.76
C ILE A 41 -8.87 1.81 -3.38
N ILE A 42 -8.25 1.10 -2.45
CA ILE A 42 -7.94 1.58 -1.10
C ILE A 42 -6.48 1.99 -1.11
N MET A 43 -6.18 3.21 -0.66
CA MET A 43 -4.83 3.76 -0.69
C MET A 43 -4.44 4.48 0.59
N ASP A 44 -3.17 4.37 0.93
CA ASP A 44 -2.44 5.33 1.76
C ASP A 44 -1.28 5.84 0.91
N ALA A 45 -1.33 7.12 0.54
CA ALA A 45 -0.35 7.69 -0.36
C ALA A 45 1.03 7.84 0.31
N ILE A 46 1.08 8.01 1.63
CA ILE A 46 2.30 8.17 2.44
C ILE A 46 2.05 7.57 3.83
N ASP A 47 2.21 6.25 3.96
CA ASP A 47 2.30 5.64 5.29
C ASP A 47 3.64 6.04 5.91
N GLY A 48 3.59 6.54 7.15
CA GLY A 48 4.74 7.08 7.84
C GLY A 48 5.02 8.55 7.55
N THR A 49 4.01 9.40 7.32
CA THR A 49 4.19 10.86 7.13
C THR A 49 5.06 11.51 8.22
N THR A 50 4.95 11.05 9.48
CA THR A 50 5.83 11.54 10.56
C THR A 50 7.30 11.27 10.26
N ASN A 51 7.64 10.09 9.73
CA ASN A 51 8.99 9.74 9.33
C ASN A 51 9.46 10.62 8.17
N VAL A 52 8.60 10.84 7.16
CA VAL A 52 8.90 11.74 6.04
C VAL A 52 9.23 13.15 6.53
N THR A 53 8.42 13.73 7.40
CA THR A 53 8.65 15.10 7.93
C THR A 53 9.91 15.23 8.79
N ARG A 54 10.44 14.11 9.29
CA ARG A 54 11.67 14.03 10.08
C ARG A 54 12.87 13.52 9.28
N SER A 55 12.72 13.36 7.97
CA SER A 55 13.75 12.80 7.09
C SER A 55 14.22 11.40 7.50
N ILE A 56 13.33 10.60 8.09
CA ILE A 56 13.56 9.20 8.41
C ILE A 56 13.09 8.37 7.20
N PRO A 57 13.98 7.58 6.56
CA PRO A 57 13.69 6.84 5.33
C PRO A 57 12.92 5.53 5.60
N PHE A 58 11.82 5.63 6.34
CA PHE A 58 10.94 4.51 6.65
C PHE A 58 9.48 4.93 6.41
N ASN A 59 9.08 4.87 5.14
CA ASN A 59 7.77 5.29 4.66
C ASN A 59 7.45 4.57 3.34
N CYS A 60 6.17 4.44 3.02
CA CYS A 60 5.74 3.78 1.80
C CYS A 60 4.47 4.39 1.22
N CYS A 61 4.17 4.04 -0.02
CA CYS A 61 2.84 4.22 -0.61
C CYS A 61 2.20 2.84 -0.72
N SER A 62 0.97 2.69 -0.25
CA SER A 62 0.24 1.41 -0.26
C SER A 62 -1.06 1.51 -1.05
N LEU A 63 -1.36 0.46 -1.81
CA LEU A 63 -2.54 0.31 -2.64
C LEU A 63 -3.10 -1.09 -2.54
N ALA A 64 -4.42 -1.20 -2.46
CA ALA A 64 -5.15 -2.47 -2.59
C ALA A 64 -6.33 -2.29 -3.55
N PHE A 65 -6.55 -3.29 -4.39
CA PHE A 65 -7.70 -3.37 -5.28
C PHE A 65 -8.67 -4.45 -4.80
N ALA A 66 -9.94 -4.10 -4.70
CA ALA A 66 -11.02 -5.00 -4.35
C ALA A 66 -12.17 -4.93 -5.37
N THR A 67 -12.81 -6.08 -5.62
CA THR A 67 -13.96 -6.13 -6.55
C THR A 67 -15.27 -5.72 -5.88
N GLU A 68 -15.34 -5.78 -4.55
CA GLU A 68 -16.52 -5.44 -3.74
C GLU A 68 -16.09 -4.64 -2.49
N PRO A 69 -17.01 -3.98 -1.77
CA PRO A 69 -16.67 -3.20 -0.57
C PRO A 69 -16.46 -4.10 0.66
N ARG A 70 -15.57 -5.11 0.55
CA ARG A 70 -15.24 -6.06 1.62
C ARG A 70 -13.81 -6.58 1.49
N LEU A 71 -13.16 -6.79 2.64
CA LEU A 71 -11.76 -7.24 2.70
C LEU A 71 -11.53 -8.57 1.96
N SER A 72 -12.47 -9.51 2.02
CA SER A 72 -12.36 -10.81 1.35
C SER A 72 -12.39 -10.72 -0.18
N SER A 73 -12.67 -9.55 -0.76
CA SER A 73 -12.69 -9.33 -2.20
C SER A 73 -11.45 -8.58 -2.72
N VAL A 74 -10.47 -8.31 -1.85
CA VAL A 74 -9.17 -7.79 -2.28
C VAL A 74 -8.49 -8.85 -3.13
N THR A 75 -8.18 -8.51 -4.38
CA THR A 75 -7.51 -9.41 -5.31
C THR A 75 -6.05 -9.05 -5.51
N ASP A 76 -5.69 -7.77 -5.38
CA ASP A 76 -4.35 -7.30 -5.66
C ASP A 76 -3.94 -6.24 -4.63
N ALA A 77 -2.66 -6.23 -4.27
CA ALA A 77 -2.10 -5.21 -3.41
C ALA A 77 -0.65 -4.91 -3.80
N ALA A 78 -0.24 -3.67 -3.61
CA ALA A 78 1.12 -3.20 -3.83
C ALA A 78 1.53 -2.23 -2.74
N ILE A 79 2.78 -2.33 -2.30
CA ILE A 79 3.43 -1.41 -1.38
C ILE A 79 4.77 -1.04 -2.00
N ILE A 80 5.02 0.24 -2.20
CA ILE A 80 6.34 0.73 -2.62
C ILE A 80 7.00 1.45 -1.45
N ASP A 81 8.15 0.95 -1.01
CA ASP A 81 9.05 1.70 -0.14
C ASP A 81 9.58 2.89 -0.94
N ILE A 82 9.18 4.09 -0.55
CA ILE A 82 9.52 5.31 -1.31
C ILE A 82 11.01 5.65 -1.15
N ALA A 83 11.62 5.29 -0.02
CA ALA A 83 13.01 5.60 0.25
C ALA A 83 13.97 4.69 -0.53
N ASN A 84 13.65 3.40 -0.62
CA ASN A 84 14.51 2.40 -1.25
C ASN A 84 14.08 2.03 -2.67
N GLY A 85 12.84 2.33 -3.06
CA GLY A 85 12.26 1.95 -4.35
C GLY A 85 11.83 0.48 -4.44
N ASP A 86 11.82 -0.22 -3.30
CA ASP A 86 11.43 -1.63 -3.23
C ASP A 86 9.92 -1.78 -3.41
N LEU A 87 9.52 -2.61 -4.38
CA LEU A 87 8.13 -2.92 -4.67
C LEU A 87 7.75 -4.29 -4.11
N TYR A 88 6.86 -4.28 -3.12
CA TYR A 88 6.19 -5.45 -2.59
C TYR A 88 4.81 -5.55 -3.24
N TYR A 89 4.41 -6.74 -3.70
CA TYR A 89 3.08 -6.91 -4.28
C TYR A 89 2.57 -8.34 -4.17
N ALA A 90 1.24 -8.49 -4.20
CA ALA A 90 0.55 -9.76 -4.22
C ALA A 90 -0.67 -9.68 -5.15
N SER A 91 -1.03 -10.81 -5.76
CA SER A 91 -2.14 -10.90 -6.72
C SER A 91 -2.79 -12.29 -6.63
N GLY A 92 -4.00 -12.35 -6.08
CA GLY A 92 -4.78 -13.57 -5.84
C GLY A 92 -3.94 -14.69 -5.24
N ASP A 93 -4.03 -15.87 -5.83
CA ASP A 93 -3.35 -17.08 -5.36
C ASP A 93 -1.87 -17.20 -5.80
N LYS A 94 -1.28 -16.14 -6.39
CA LYS A 94 0.11 -16.19 -6.89
C LYS A 94 1.16 -16.09 -5.78
N GLY A 95 0.75 -15.64 -4.60
CA GLY A 95 1.62 -15.34 -3.46
C GLY A 95 2.13 -13.90 -3.48
N ALA A 96 3.11 -13.61 -2.61
CA ALA A 96 3.71 -12.29 -2.46
C ALA A 96 5.11 -12.22 -3.11
N PHE A 97 5.49 -11.03 -3.57
CA PHE A 97 6.72 -10.76 -4.27
C PHE A 97 7.39 -9.49 -3.74
N LEU A 98 8.73 -9.45 -3.79
CA LEU A 98 9.58 -8.29 -3.59
C LEU A 98 10.46 -8.13 -4.82
N ASN A 99 10.31 -7.02 -5.56
CA ASN A 99 11.10 -6.73 -6.77
C ASN A 99 11.11 -7.89 -7.77
N GLY A 100 9.95 -8.53 -7.95
CA GLY A 100 9.78 -9.68 -8.85
C GLY A 100 10.17 -11.04 -8.25
N ASN A 101 10.84 -11.07 -7.10
CA ASN A 101 11.22 -12.31 -6.41
C ASN A 101 10.12 -12.75 -5.44
N LYS A 102 9.71 -14.02 -5.50
CA LYS A 102 8.68 -14.55 -4.59
C LYS A 102 9.20 -14.59 -3.16
N ILE A 103 8.41 -14.12 -2.21
CA ILE A 103 8.74 -14.06 -0.79
C ILE A 103 7.78 -14.90 0.05
N SER A 104 8.24 -15.28 1.24
CA SER A 104 7.45 -15.98 2.24
C SER A 104 7.84 -15.51 3.63
N VAL A 105 6.92 -15.55 4.58
CA VAL A 105 7.23 -15.28 5.99
C VAL A 105 8.26 -16.27 6.53
N LYS A 106 9.10 -15.82 7.47
CA LYS A 106 9.98 -16.72 8.22
C LYS A 106 9.10 -17.71 9.00
N LYS A 107 9.46 -18.99 8.99
CA LYS A 107 8.80 -19.96 9.88
C LYS A 107 9.07 -19.54 11.33
N PRO A 108 8.08 -19.65 12.22
CA PRO A 108 8.30 -19.31 13.62
C PRO A 108 9.47 -20.16 14.15
N GLU A 109 10.50 -19.49 14.66
CA GLU A 109 11.50 -20.15 15.50
C GLU A 109 10.84 -20.42 16.84
N THR A 110 10.91 -21.67 17.30
CA THR A 110 10.56 -21.99 18.68
C THR A 110 11.55 -21.24 19.57
N ILE A 111 11.12 -20.15 20.17
CA ILE A 111 11.90 -19.45 21.19
C ILE A 111 12.03 -20.44 22.35
N LYS A 112 13.25 -20.90 22.62
CA LYS A 112 13.51 -21.69 23.84
C LYS A 112 13.45 -20.71 25.01
N GLU A 113 12.66 -21.04 26.03
CA GLU A 113 12.45 -20.19 27.22
C GLU A 113 13.76 -19.83 27.95
N ASP A 114 14.86 -20.55 27.68
CA ASP A 114 16.16 -20.38 28.33
C ASP A 114 16.98 -19.15 27.86
N GLU A 115 16.51 -18.37 26.87
CA GLU A 115 17.25 -17.19 26.35
C GLU A 115 16.70 -15.83 26.85
N ILE A 116 15.70 -15.84 27.75
CA ILE A 116 15.26 -14.63 28.46
C ILE A 116 16.07 -14.52 29.75
N ILE A 117 17.24 -13.89 29.65
CA ILE A 117 18.04 -13.44 30.81
C ILE A 117 17.56 -12.06 31.24
#